data_AF-A0A822CCE9-F1
#
_entry.id   AF-A0A822CCE9-F1
#
_cell.length_a   1.000
_cell.length_b   1.000
_cell.length_c   1.000
_cell.angle_alpha   90.00
_cell.angle_beta   90.00
_cell.angle_gamma   90.00
#
_symmetry.space_group_name_H-M   'P 1'
#
loop_
_entity.id
_entity.type
_entity.pdbx_description
1 polymer ?
#
loop_
_entity_poly.entity_id
_entity_poly.type
_entity_poly.pdbx_seq_one_letter_code
_entity_poly.pdbx_strand_id
1 'polypeptide(L)'
;MKKFVETINDVDDRLRMSAISFHNDVHARLVQREYRINKWNTLDTRFGATVTTLQQEIPSIQSMRRIRLLKIMERFNGDVEQVRKFLQVFEERHHEHDENSNISRREKREELKSKYATQLDELSTAGINVNSPCILRQLEKNQGDVTK
;
A
#
# COMPACT_ATOMS: atom_id res chain seq x y z
N MET A 1 -14.60 -51.77 -17.81
CA MET A 1 -13.32 -51.63 -17.09
C MET A 1 -12.33 -50.66 -17.76
N LYS A 2 -12.06 -50.74 -19.08
CA LYS A 2 -11.08 -49.84 -19.76
C LYS A 2 -11.32 -48.33 -19.58
N LYS A 3 -12.56 -47.85 -19.80
CA LYS A 3 -12.92 -46.42 -19.63
C LYS A 3 -12.73 -45.88 -18.20
N PHE A 4 -12.83 -46.73 -17.19
CA PHE A 4 -12.67 -46.33 -15.78
C PHE A 4 -11.19 -46.12 -15.44
N VAL A 5 -10.31 -46.99 -15.94
CA VAL A 5 -8.84 -46.86 -15.77
C VAL A 5 -8.30 -45.64 -16.52
N GLU A 6 -8.80 -45.37 -17.73
CA GLU A 6 -8.44 -44.17 -18.51
C GLU A 6 -8.83 -42.86 -17.80
N THR A 7 -10.00 -42.86 -17.13
CA THR A 7 -10.47 -41.68 -16.39
C THR A 7 -9.64 -41.43 -15.12
N ILE A 8 -9.21 -42.49 -14.43
CA ILE A 8 -8.34 -42.37 -13.25
C ILE A 8 -6.97 -41.81 -13.65
N ASN A 9 -6.41 -42.29 -14.76
CA ASN A 9 -5.11 -41.81 -15.24
C ASN A 9 -5.17 -40.34 -15.69
N ASP A 10 -6.24 -39.91 -16.38
CA ASP A 10 -6.42 -38.49 -16.77
C ASP A 10 -6.58 -37.57 -15.54
N VAL A 11 -7.27 -38.03 -14.48
CA VAL A 11 -7.38 -37.28 -13.22
C VAL A 11 -6.03 -37.20 -12.50
N ASP A 12 -5.25 -38.30 -12.44
CA ASP A 12 -3.91 -38.29 -11.83
C ASP A 12 -2.94 -37.38 -12.59
N ASP A 13 -2.95 -37.43 -13.93
CA ASP A 13 -2.12 -36.55 -14.77
C ASP A 13 -2.49 -35.07 -14.59
N ARG A 14 -3.78 -34.73 -14.50
CA ARG A 14 -4.23 -33.35 -14.22
C ARG A 14 -3.82 -32.89 -12.83
N LEU A 15 -3.91 -33.75 -11.82
CA LEU A 15 -3.48 -33.43 -10.46
C LEU A 15 -1.97 -33.21 -10.39
N ARG A 16 -1.18 -34.06 -11.06
CA ARG A 16 0.28 -33.90 -11.16
C ARG A 16 0.67 -32.60 -11.87
N MET A 17 0.04 -32.29 -13.00
CA MET A 17 0.31 -31.04 -13.74
C MET A 17 -0.10 -29.80 -12.94
N SER A 18 -1.21 -29.86 -12.20
CA SER A 18 -1.63 -28.78 -11.30
C SER A 18 -0.65 -28.58 -10.14
N ALA A 19 -0.18 -29.67 -9.52
CA ALA A 19 0.82 -29.62 -8.45
C ALA A 19 2.17 -29.05 -8.93
N ILE A 20 2.61 -29.43 -10.13
CA ILE A 20 3.83 -28.89 -10.76
C ILE A 20 3.66 -27.39 -11.04
N SER A 21 2.52 -26.97 -11.59
CA SER A 21 2.23 -25.54 -11.83
C SER A 21 2.25 -24.74 -10.54
N PHE A 22 1.60 -25.23 -9.49
CA PHE A 22 1.59 -24.59 -8.18
C PHE A 22 3.00 -24.49 -7.59
N HIS A 23 3.80 -25.57 -7.68
CA HIS A 23 5.17 -25.57 -7.21
C HIS A 23 6.03 -24.52 -7.95
N ASN A 24 5.89 -24.45 -9.27
CA ASN A 24 6.60 -23.48 -10.10
C ASN A 24 6.21 -22.03 -9.75
N ASP A 25 4.92 -21.77 -9.53
CA ASP A 25 4.44 -20.44 -9.13
C ASP A 25 4.97 -20.03 -7.75
N VAL A 26 4.96 -20.95 -6.78
CA VAL A 26 5.53 -20.71 -5.45
C VAL A 26 7.03 -20.46 -5.55
N HIS A 27 7.76 -21.28 -6.30
CA HIS A 27 9.20 -21.13 -6.51
C HIS A 27 9.52 -19.78 -7.17
N ALA A 28 8.80 -19.39 -8.22
CA ALA A 28 8.98 -18.09 -8.87
C ALA A 28 8.78 -16.92 -7.90
N ARG A 29 7.77 -16.99 -7.03
CA ARG A 29 7.52 -15.96 -6.00
C ARG A 29 8.64 -15.90 -4.96
N LEU A 30 9.19 -17.06 -4.57
CA LEU A 30 10.32 -17.13 -3.63
C LEU A 30 11.58 -16.51 -4.24
N VAL A 31 11.93 -16.89 -5.48
CA VAL A 31 13.08 -16.32 -6.19
C VAL A 31 12.95 -14.80 -6.34
N GLN A 32 11.77 -14.29 -6.71
CA GLN A 32 11.52 -12.85 -6.79
C GLN A 32 11.64 -12.17 -5.42
N ARG A 33 11.22 -12.83 -4.33
CA ARG A 33 11.37 -12.31 -2.97
C ARG A 33 12.84 -12.23 -2.58
N GLU A 34 13.61 -13.29 -2.82
CA GLU A 34 15.06 -13.32 -2.54
C GLU A 34 15.80 -12.24 -3.32
N TYR A 35 15.50 -12.09 -4.62
CA TYR A 35 16.08 -11.02 -5.43
C TYR A 35 15.81 -9.63 -4.83
N ARG A 36 14.57 -9.36 -4.40
CA ARG A 36 14.23 -8.09 -3.74
C ARG A 36 14.98 -7.89 -2.43
N ILE A 37 15.07 -8.92 -1.59
CA ILE A 37 15.82 -8.87 -0.32
C ILE A 37 17.28 -8.57 -0.59
N ASN A 38 17.91 -9.29 -1.51
CA ASN A 38 19.31 -9.09 -1.88
C ASN A 38 19.55 -7.69 -2.42
N LYS A 39 18.66 -7.17 -3.28
CA LYS A 39 18.75 -5.79 -3.76
C LYS A 39 18.74 -4.79 -2.60
N TRP A 40 17.84 -4.96 -1.63
CA TRP A 40 17.79 -4.06 -0.46
C TRP A 40 19.03 -4.18 0.41
N ASN A 41 19.52 -5.40 0.65
CA ASN A 41 20.74 -5.63 1.40
C ASN A 41 21.94 -4.96 0.70
N THR A 42 22.06 -5.07 -0.62
CA THR A 42 23.12 -4.38 -1.37
C THR A 42 23.06 -2.86 -1.22
N LEU A 43 21.87 -2.28 -1.29
CA LEU A 43 21.71 -0.84 -1.09
C LEU A 43 22.01 -0.42 0.34
N ASP A 44 21.60 -1.22 1.33
CA ASP A 44 21.87 -0.97 2.73
C ASP A 44 23.36 -1.09 3.04
N THR A 45 24.07 -2.05 2.47
CA THR A 45 25.54 -2.13 2.56
C THR A 45 26.21 -0.90 1.95
N ARG A 46 25.71 -0.41 0.81
CA ARG A 46 26.32 0.73 0.09
C ARG A 46 26.04 2.09 0.73
N PHE A 47 24.81 2.31 1.19
CA PHE A 47 24.33 3.64 1.60
C PHE A 47 23.80 3.66 3.04
N GLY A 48 23.74 2.53 3.72
CA GLY A 48 23.07 2.40 5.01
C GLY A 48 23.68 3.26 6.11
N ALA A 49 25.01 3.43 6.12
CA ALA A 49 25.68 4.33 7.04
C ALA A 49 25.28 5.80 6.78
N THR A 50 25.28 6.21 5.52
CA THR A 50 24.92 7.57 5.09
C THR A 50 23.44 7.88 5.32
N VAL A 51 22.57 6.89 5.17
CA VAL A 51 21.15 7.04 5.52
C VAL A 51 21.00 7.25 7.03
N THR A 52 21.73 6.50 7.85
CA THR A 52 21.69 6.67 9.31
C THR A 52 22.18 8.06 9.72
N THR A 53 23.26 8.57 9.13
CA THR A 53 23.73 9.94 9.40
C THR A 53 22.73 11.00 8.96
N LEU A 54 22.17 10.87 7.75
CA LEU A 54 21.12 11.78 7.27
C LEU A 54 19.88 11.80 8.19
N GLN A 55 19.45 10.65 8.70
CA GLN A 55 18.33 10.57 9.64
C GLN A 55 18.65 11.18 11.01
N GLN A 56 19.92 11.21 11.42
CA GLN A 56 20.34 11.91 12.64
C GLN A 56 20.42 13.43 12.42
N GLU A 57 20.91 13.86 11.26
CA GLU A 57 21.03 15.27 10.88
C GLU A 57 19.68 15.95 10.63
N ILE A 58 18.72 15.20 10.06
CA ILE A 58 17.43 15.73 9.61
C ILE A 58 16.31 15.01 10.38
N PRO A 59 15.76 15.63 11.45
CA PRO A 59 14.72 15.01 12.28
C PRO A 59 13.43 14.68 11.51
N SER A 60 13.06 15.48 10.51
CA SER A 60 11.85 15.32 9.68
C SER A 60 11.83 14.01 8.90
N ILE A 61 12.99 13.51 8.45
CA ILE A 61 13.09 12.23 7.72
C ILE A 61 13.27 11.00 8.63
N GLN A 62 13.35 11.16 9.96
CA GLN A 62 13.40 10.03 10.90
C GLN A 62 12.16 9.14 10.79
N SER A 63 11.01 9.76 10.52
CA SER A 63 9.74 9.07 10.30
C SER A 63 9.68 8.31 8.96
N MET A 64 10.62 8.57 8.04
CA MET A 64 10.62 7.97 6.72
C MET A 64 11.12 6.53 6.76
N ARG A 65 10.41 5.64 6.05
CA ARG A 65 10.82 4.24 5.91
C ARG A 65 12.21 4.15 5.28
N ARG A 66 13.12 3.41 5.91
CA ARG A 66 14.51 3.20 5.47
C ARG A 66 14.66 2.82 3.99
N ILE A 67 13.80 1.90 3.50
CA ILE A 67 13.79 1.48 2.08
C ILE A 67 13.57 2.67 1.13
N ARG A 68 12.77 3.66 1.54
CA ARG A 68 12.51 4.85 0.72
C ARG A 68 13.76 5.72 0.63
N LEU A 69 14.47 5.92 1.75
CA LEU A 69 15.73 6.67 1.77
C LEU A 69 16.81 5.97 0.94
N LEU A 70 16.95 4.65 1.05
CA LEU A 70 17.89 3.88 0.24
C LEU A 70 17.62 4.01 -1.28
N LYS A 71 16.35 4.05 -1.69
CA LYS A 71 15.98 4.31 -3.10
C LYS A 71 16.33 5.72 -3.55
N ILE A 72 16.16 6.72 -2.68
CA ILE A 72 16.52 8.11 -2.99
C ILE A 72 18.03 8.21 -3.14
N MET A 73 18.80 7.58 -2.24
CA MET A 73 20.26 7.48 -2.36
C MET A 73 20.68 6.79 -3.66
N GLU A 74 20.06 5.67 -4.02
CA GLU A 74 20.31 4.97 -5.29
C GLU A 74 20.04 5.88 -6.50
N ARG A 75 18.93 6.63 -6.50
CA ARG A 75 18.55 7.54 -7.59
C ARG A 75 19.59 8.62 -7.87
N PHE A 76 20.24 9.13 -6.82
CA PHE A 76 21.29 10.14 -6.92
C PHE A 76 22.69 9.53 -6.83
N ASN A 77 22.82 8.21 -7.02
CA ASN A 77 24.07 7.47 -6.96
C ASN A 77 24.91 7.72 -5.69
N GLY A 78 24.25 8.00 -4.57
CA GLY A 78 24.89 8.31 -3.29
C GLY A 78 25.34 9.75 -3.10
N ASP A 79 25.02 10.69 -4.01
CA ASP A 79 25.28 12.11 -3.82
C ASP A 79 24.40 12.68 -2.70
N VAL A 80 25.02 12.89 -1.53
CA VAL A 80 24.35 13.33 -0.30
C VAL A 80 23.77 14.73 -0.45
N GLU A 81 24.42 15.64 -1.19
CA GLU A 81 23.94 17.01 -1.33
C GLU A 81 22.70 17.09 -2.21
N GLN A 82 22.64 16.29 -3.28
CA GLN A 82 21.43 16.17 -4.10
C GLN A 82 20.28 15.53 -3.33
N VAL A 83 20.57 14.51 -2.52
CA VAL A 83 19.58 13.85 -1.66
C VAL A 83 19.04 14.84 -0.63
N ARG A 84 19.90 15.62 0.02
CA ARG A 84 19.51 16.65 1.00
C ARG A 84 18.59 17.69 0.38
N LYS A 85 18.97 18.26 -0.78
CA LYS A 85 18.13 19.21 -1.52
C LYS A 85 16.77 18.62 -1.91
N PHE A 86 16.76 17.37 -2.38
CA PHE A 86 15.52 16.69 -2.73
C PHE A 86 14.60 16.49 -1.52
N LEU A 87 15.15 16.09 -0.38
CA LEU A 87 14.39 15.87 0.85
C LEU A 87 13.83 17.18 1.40
N GLN A 88 14.58 18.27 1.35
CA GLN A 88 14.12 19.59 1.77
C GLN A 88 12.90 20.06 0.94
N VAL A 89 12.98 19.98 -0.40
CA VAL A 89 11.85 20.33 -1.28
C VAL A 89 10.64 19.41 -1.06
N PHE A 90 10.89 18.14 -0.75
CA PHE A 90 9.83 17.18 -0.45
C PHE A 90 9.11 17.51 0.86
N GLU A 91 9.84 17.94 1.89
CA GLU A 91 9.29 18.38 3.16
C GLU A 91 8.44 19.65 3.03
N GLU A 92 8.94 20.65 2.32
CA GLU A 92 8.20 21.90 2.07
C GLU A 92 6.81 21.62 1.45
N ARG A 93 6.76 20.70 0.47
CA ARG A 93 5.49 20.28 -0.16
C ARG A 93 4.58 19.46 0.75
N HIS A 94 5.15 18.65 1.64
CA HIS A 94 4.37 17.83 2.55
C HIS A 94 3.78 18.65 3.71
N HIS A 95 4.56 19.56 4.29
CA HIS A 95 4.08 20.45 5.35
C HIS A 95 2.94 21.35 4.88
N GLU A 96 3.00 21.86 3.65
CA GLU A 96 1.92 22.66 3.06
C GLU A 96 0.61 21.85 2.89
N HIS A 97 0.71 20.54 2.66
CA HIS A 97 -0.44 19.68 2.38
C HIS A 97 -0.98 18.96 3.64
N ASP A 98 -0.16 18.65 4.64
CA ASP A 98 -0.57 17.81 5.78
C ASP A 98 -1.34 18.58 6.86
N GLU A 99 -1.02 19.85 7.13
CA GLU A 99 -1.79 20.66 8.10
C GLU A 99 -3.18 21.04 7.55
N ASN A 100 -3.26 21.45 6.28
CA ASN A 100 -4.54 21.82 5.67
C ASN A 100 -5.42 20.61 5.32
N SER A 101 -4.85 19.46 4.93
CA SER A 101 -5.68 18.37 4.39
C SER A 101 -6.25 17.42 5.44
N ASN A 102 -5.55 17.15 6.55
CA ASN A 102 -6.03 16.16 7.52
C ASN A 102 -7.06 16.73 8.49
N ILE A 103 -6.89 17.98 8.93
CA ILE A 103 -7.88 18.70 9.75
C ILE A 103 -9.14 18.95 8.90
N SER A 104 -8.98 19.52 7.70
CA SER A 104 -10.10 19.76 6.78
C SER A 104 -10.85 18.48 6.40
N ARG A 105 -10.16 17.35 6.15
CA ARG A 105 -10.83 16.08 5.84
C ARG A 105 -11.63 15.54 7.02
N ARG A 106 -11.11 15.69 8.25
CA ARG A 106 -11.80 15.22 9.45
C ARG A 106 -13.03 16.07 9.72
N GLU A 107 -12.90 17.39 9.64
CA GLU A 107 -14.01 18.33 9.81
C GLU A 107 -15.08 18.11 8.74
N LYS A 108 -14.69 18.00 7.47
CA LYS A 108 -15.61 17.70 6.37
C LYS A 108 -16.33 16.35 6.57
N ARG A 109 -15.65 15.35 7.15
CA ARG A 109 -16.25 14.04 7.43
C ARG A 109 -17.30 14.14 8.54
N GLU A 110 -17.01 14.87 9.62
CA GLU A 110 -17.98 15.10 10.69
C GLU A 110 -19.16 15.95 10.21
N GLU A 111 -18.93 16.94 9.36
CA GLU A 111 -19.99 17.72 8.71
C GLU A 111 -20.90 16.83 7.86
N LEU A 112 -20.35 15.94 7.03
CA LEU A 112 -21.12 15.02 6.20
C LEU A 112 -21.91 13.99 7.04
N LYS A 113 -21.34 13.51 8.14
CA LYS A 113 -22.07 12.63 9.09
C LYS A 113 -23.26 13.35 9.70
N SER A 114 -23.09 14.61 10.10
CA SER A 114 -24.17 15.43 10.65
C SER A 114 -25.25 15.70 9.60
N LYS A 115 -24.84 16.07 8.37
CA LYS A 115 -25.74 16.37 7.26
C LYS A 115 -26.59 15.18 6.83
N TYR A 116 -26.04 13.97 6.86
CA TYR A 116 -26.73 12.75 6.41
C TYR A 116 -27.06 11.78 7.57
N ALA A 117 -27.25 12.31 8.78
CA ALA A 117 -27.47 11.48 9.97
C ALA A 117 -28.67 10.51 9.81
N THR A 118 -29.80 11.00 9.30
CA THR A 118 -31.00 10.20 9.05
C THR A 118 -30.77 9.11 8.01
N GLN A 119 -30.08 9.43 6.91
CA GLN A 119 -29.73 8.46 5.87
C GLN A 119 -28.76 7.38 6.37
N LEU A 120 -27.83 7.75 7.24
CA LEU A 120 -26.93 6.80 7.88
C LEU A 120 -27.70 5.89 8.84
N ASP A 121 -28.66 6.41 9.61
CA ASP A 121 -29.51 5.58 10.46
C ASP A 121 -30.36 4.59 9.65
N GLU A 122 -30.90 5.01 8.50
CA GLU A 122 -31.61 4.14 7.55
C GLU A 122 -30.70 3.02 7.02
N LEU A 123 -29.49 3.35 6.58
CA LEU A 123 -28.49 2.37 6.11
C LEU A 123 -28.05 1.41 7.23
N SER A 124 -27.87 1.92 8.44
CA SER A 124 -27.53 1.12 9.63
C SER A 124 -28.64 0.12 9.95
N THR A 125 -29.90 0.57 9.88
CA THR A 125 -31.09 -0.28 10.07
C THR A 125 -31.21 -1.34 8.97
N ALA A 126 -30.75 -1.03 7.75
CA ALA A 126 -30.63 -1.98 6.65
C ALA A 126 -29.41 -2.93 6.75
N GLY A 127 -28.60 -2.83 7.83
CA GLY A 127 -27.45 -3.69 8.09
C GLY A 127 -26.16 -3.26 7.38
N ILE A 128 -26.12 -2.05 6.81
CA ILE A 128 -24.95 -1.53 6.08
C ILE A 128 -23.97 -0.89 7.07
N ASN A 129 -22.67 -1.17 6.90
CA ASN A 129 -21.62 -0.63 7.77
C ASN A 129 -21.32 0.85 7.50
N VAL A 130 -22.11 1.74 8.11
CA VAL A 130 -22.05 3.21 8.03
C VAL A 130 -20.69 3.84 8.39
N ASN A 131 -19.82 3.12 9.12
CA ASN A 131 -18.50 3.63 9.50
C ASN A 131 -17.49 3.60 8.35
N SER A 132 -17.82 2.92 7.24
CA SER A 132 -16.98 2.87 6.06
C SER A 132 -16.84 4.26 5.39
N PRO A 133 -15.61 4.72 5.09
CA PRO A 133 -15.39 6.02 4.43
C PRO A 133 -16.08 6.17 3.07
N CYS A 134 -16.37 5.06 2.39
CA CYS A 134 -17.01 5.11 1.08
C CYS A 134 -18.49 5.53 1.13
N ILE A 135 -19.19 5.29 2.24
CA ILE A 135 -20.62 5.57 2.36
C ILE A 135 -20.89 7.06 2.38
N LEU A 136 -20.13 7.83 3.18
CA LEU A 136 -20.27 9.29 3.20
C LEU A 136 -20.01 9.91 1.83
N ARG A 137 -19.05 9.35 1.07
CA ARG A 137 -18.76 9.80 -0.30
C ARG A 137 -19.90 9.47 -1.27
N GLN A 138 -20.52 8.31 -1.12
CA GLN A 138 -21.66 7.89 -1.95
C GLN A 138 -22.90 8.74 -1.64
N LEU A 139 -23.19 8.99 -0.35
CA LEU A 139 -24.26 9.90 0.08
C LEU A 139 -24.01 11.32 -0.42
N GLU A 140 -22.78 11.84 -0.34
CA GLU A 140 -22.43 13.14 -0.91
C GLU A 140 -22.68 13.19 -2.43
N LYS A 141 -22.24 12.15 -3.16
CA LYS A 141 -22.41 12.06 -4.63
C LYS A 141 -23.87 11.95 -5.05
N ASN A 142 -24.68 11.24 -4.28
CA ASN A 142 -26.09 10.96 -4.58
C ASN A 142 -27.05 11.90 -3.81
N GLN A 143 -26.53 12.96 -3.20
CA GLN A 143 -27.30 13.97 -2.45
C GLN A 143 -28.17 13.40 -1.31
N GLY A 144 -27.72 12.30 -0.69
CA GLY A 144 -28.45 11.61 0.38
C GLY A 144 -29.52 10.63 -0.12
N ASP A 145 -29.51 10.26 -1.40
CA ASP A 145 -30.35 9.16 -1.90
C ASP A 145 -29.77 7.80 -1.46
N VAL A 146 -30.46 7.16 -0.52
CA VAL A 146 -30.07 5.89 0.12
C VAL A 146 -30.25 4.68 -0.81
N THR A 147 -30.96 4.85 -1.93
CA THR A 147 -31.28 3.76 -2.86
C THR A 147 -30.26 3.57 -3.99
N LYS A 148 -29.23 4.43 -4.06
CA LYS A 148 -28.21 4.48 -5.14
C LYS A 148 -26.77 4.32 -4.62
#